data_AF-A0A7Y9EPM1-F1
#
_entry.id   AF-A0A7Y9EPM1-F1
#
_cell.length_a   1.000
_cell.length_b   1.000
_cell.length_c   1.000
_cell.angle_alpha   90.00
_cell.angle_beta   90.00
_cell.angle_gamma   90.00
#
_symmetry.space_group_name_H-M   'P 1'
#
loop_
_entity.id
_entity.type
_entity.pdbx_description
1 polymer ?
#
loop_
_entity_poly.entity_id
_entity_poly.type
_entity_poly.pdbx_seq_one_letter_code
_entity_poly.pdbx_strand_id
1 'polypeptide(L)'
;MPKPYPPEFRRKALDLLESGRNVRDVAAALGIAESCLHRWRSRDLIERGLKAPSAGAVESAALAAANQRIQELENEVKILRKAAAAVEEVVPPKRRFELVTELADEGVPVKQSCLALGVSRSGYYDARSRPPSARAIRHAWLTDLIGTVHQASRQTYGSPRVHAELVQVHQITVGCNTVAMLMRRQGLSGLPLRRRAKRAPASTVVTDLVNRNFHRDGPNLL
;
A
#
# COMPACT_ATOMS: atom_id res chain seq x y z
N MET A 1 -9.26 13.80 -32.45
CA MET A 1 -9.98 15.03 -32.06
C MET A 1 -9.41 16.19 -32.86
N PRO A 2 -10.20 16.91 -33.67
CA PRO A 2 -9.71 18.11 -34.35
C PRO A 2 -9.25 19.15 -33.33
N LYS A 3 -8.17 19.90 -33.64
CA LYS A 3 -7.68 20.97 -32.75
C LYS A 3 -8.77 22.04 -32.59
N PRO A 4 -9.05 22.51 -31.36
CA PRO A 4 -9.99 23.60 -31.16
C PRO A 4 -9.46 24.90 -31.81
N TYR A 5 -10.38 25.70 -32.34
CA TYR A 5 -10.03 27.00 -32.91
C TYR A 5 -9.44 27.93 -31.83
N PRO A 6 -8.42 28.74 -32.15
CA PRO A 6 -7.86 29.71 -31.21
C PRO A 6 -8.93 30.70 -30.69
N PRO A 7 -8.82 31.18 -29.44
CA PRO A 7 -9.81 32.10 -28.86
C PRO A 7 -9.87 33.43 -29.62
N GLU A 8 -8.74 33.91 -30.14
CA GLU A 8 -8.67 35.14 -30.95
C GLU A 8 -9.44 35.00 -32.27
N PHE A 9 -9.35 33.82 -32.90
CA PHE A 9 -10.09 33.52 -34.12
C PHE A 9 -11.60 33.53 -33.87
N ARG A 10 -12.02 32.91 -32.76
CA ARG A 10 -13.43 32.91 -32.34
C ARG A 10 -13.96 34.33 -32.06
N ARG A 11 -13.16 35.18 -31.39
CA ARG A 11 -13.54 36.59 -31.14
C ARG A 11 -13.71 37.36 -32.44
N LYS A 12 -12.72 37.33 -33.33
CA LYS A 12 -12.81 38.00 -34.65
C LYS A 12 -14.02 37.54 -35.47
N ALA A 13 -14.35 36.24 -35.41
CA ALA A 13 -15.53 35.71 -36.08
C ALA A 13 -16.84 36.26 -35.50
N LEU A 14 -16.90 36.47 -34.18
CA LEU A 14 -18.06 37.08 -33.50
C LEU A 14 -18.13 38.59 -33.78
N ASP A 15 -17.01 39.31 -33.79
CA ASP A 15 -16.96 40.75 -34.13
C ASP A 15 -17.49 40.99 -35.56
N LEU A 16 -17.16 40.11 -36.51
CA LEU A 16 -17.70 40.16 -37.87
C LEU A 16 -19.23 39.96 -37.91
N LEU A 17 -19.79 39.14 -37.03
CA LEU A 17 -21.24 38.99 -36.91
C LEU A 17 -21.89 40.22 -36.24
N GLU A 18 -21.21 40.84 -35.28
CA GLU A 18 -21.67 42.10 -34.66
C GLU A 18 -21.65 43.28 -35.64
N SER A 19 -20.72 43.27 -36.60
CA SER A 19 -20.69 44.25 -37.70
C SER A 19 -21.86 44.13 -38.70
N GLY A 20 -22.79 43.19 -38.47
CA GLY A 20 -24.01 43.02 -39.27
C GLY A 20 -23.89 42.05 -40.45
N ARG A 21 -22.76 41.34 -40.60
CA ARG A 21 -22.59 40.34 -41.67
C ARG A 21 -23.39 39.07 -41.38
N ASN A 22 -23.88 38.43 -42.45
CA ASN A 22 -24.67 37.20 -42.34
C ASN A 22 -23.78 36.01 -41.91
N VAL A 23 -24.34 35.09 -41.12
CA VAL A 23 -23.66 33.89 -40.61
C VAL A 23 -23.12 33.03 -41.74
N ARG A 24 -23.90 32.88 -42.83
CA ARG A 24 -23.51 32.11 -44.01
C ARG A 24 -22.28 32.67 -44.72
N ASP A 25 -22.23 33.99 -44.89
CA ASP A 25 -21.12 34.66 -45.57
C ASP A 25 -19.84 34.63 -44.72
N VAL A 26 -19.99 34.81 -43.40
CA VAL A 26 -18.86 34.72 -42.46
C VAL A 26 -18.35 33.28 -42.36
N ALA A 27 -19.24 32.29 -42.36
CA ALA A 27 -18.87 30.86 -42.38
C ALA A 27 -18.06 30.52 -43.64
N ALA A 28 -18.57 30.93 -44.81
CA ALA A 28 -17.93 30.71 -46.10
C ALA A 28 -16.56 31.41 -46.19
N ALA A 29 -16.47 32.67 -45.76
CA ALA A 29 -15.23 33.44 -45.80
C ALA A 29 -14.13 32.89 -44.86
N LEU A 30 -14.53 32.33 -43.72
CA LEU A 30 -13.62 31.73 -42.74
C LEU A 30 -13.37 30.24 -42.96
N GLY A 31 -14.05 29.61 -43.93
CA GLY A 31 -13.93 28.18 -44.23
C GLY A 31 -14.40 27.26 -43.09
N ILE A 32 -15.38 27.70 -42.31
CA ILE A 32 -15.93 26.95 -41.16
C ILE A 32 -17.41 26.62 -41.37
N ALA A 33 -17.91 25.60 -40.68
CA ALA A 33 -19.32 25.24 -40.73
C ALA A 33 -20.20 26.30 -40.02
N GLU A 34 -21.36 26.64 -40.59
CA GLU A 34 -22.33 27.58 -39.99
C GLU A 34 -22.75 27.17 -38.56
N SER A 35 -22.86 25.86 -38.32
CA SER A 35 -23.21 25.31 -37.02
C SER A 35 -22.20 25.66 -35.92
N CYS A 36 -20.92 25.91 -36.26
CA CYS A 36 -19.91 26.38 -35.32
C CYS A 36 -20.17 27.84 -34.90
N LEU A 37 -20.50 28.72 -35.85
CA LEU A 37 -20.83 30.12 -35.58
C LEU A 37 -22.11 30.26 -34.75
N HIS A 38 -23.16 29.48 -35.06
CA HIS A 38 -24.38 29.46 -34.24
C HIS A 38 -24.10 29.04 -32.79
N ARG A 39 -23.25 28.01 -32.59
CA ARG A 39 -22.83 27.57 -31.25
C ARG A 39 -22.02 28.64 -30.52
N TRP A 40 -21.08 29.30 -31.20
CA TRP A 40 -20.26 30.35 -30.62
C TRP A 40 -21.08 31.57 -30.22
N ARG A 41 -21.99 32.02 -31.09
CA ARG A 41 -22.92 33.13 -30.82
C ARG A 41 -23.87 32.81 -29.67
N SER A 42 -24.46 31.62 -29.66
CA SER A 42 -25.34 31.22 -28.56
C SER A 42 -24.61 31.14 -27.22
N ARG A 43 -23.32 30.79 -27.21
CA ARG A 43 -22.51 30.75 -25.99
C ARG A 43 -22.04 32.14 -25.55
N ASP A 44 -21.68 33.01 -26.48
CA ASP A 44 -21.33 34.42 -26.20
C ASP A 44 -22.54 35.19 -25.61
N LEU A 45 -23.75 34.98 -26.14
CA LEU A 45 -24.97 35.56 -25.57
C LEU A 45 -25.26 35.08 -24.15
N ILE A 46 -24.91 33.82 -23.83
CA ILE A 46 -25.02 33.29 -22.46
C ILE A 46 -23.95 33.90 -21.55
N GLU A 47 -22.70 33.98 -22.02
CA GLU A 47 -21.58 34.57 -21.27
C GLU A 47 -21.79 36.07 -20.99
N ARG A 48 -22.46 36.81 -21.88
CA ARG A 48 -22.86 38.22 -21.68
C ARG A 48 -24.16 38.41 -20.88
N GLY A 49 -24.83 37.32 -20.48
CA GLY A 49 -26.08 37.36 -19.72
C GLY A 49 -27.32 37.77 -20.53
N LEU A 50 -27.21 37.87 -21.86
CA LEU A 50 -28.32 38.24 -22.77
C LEU A 50 -29.24 37.05 -23.09
N LYS A 51 -28.80 35.82 -22.80
CA LYS A 51 -29.57 34.59 -22.98
C LYS A 51 -29.39 33.68 -21.77
N ALA A 52 -30.49 33.24 -21.17
CA ALA A 52 -30.43 32.23 -20.11
C ALA A 52 -29.94 30.88 -20.68
N PRO A 53 -29.05 30.16 -19.97
CA PRO A 53 -28.73 28.78 -20.34
C PRO A 53 -30.00 27.91 -20.27
N SER A 54 -30.06 26.89 -21.13
CA SER A 54 -31.20 25.95 -21.09
C SER A 54 -31.26 25.22 -19.74
N ALA A 55 -32.46 24.90 -19.26
CA ALA A 55 -32.66 24.18 -17.99
C ALA A 55 -31.79 22.90 -17.93
N GLY A 56 -31.78 22.10 -19.00
CA GLY A 56 -30.94 20.90 -19.08
C GLY A 56 -29.43 21.17 -19.03
N ALA A 57 -28.96 22.33 -19.52
CA ALA A 57 -27.55 22.72 -19.38
C ALA A 57 -27.21 23.07 -17.93
N VAL A 58 -28.10 23.77 -17.22
CA VAL A 58 -27.94 24.10 -15.80
C VAL A 58 -27.97 22.83 -14.94
N GLU A 59 -28.94 21.95 -15.18
CA GLU A 59 -29.04 20.65 -14.52
C GLU A 59 -27.80 19.78 -14.78
N SER A 60 -27.33 19.69 -16.02
CA SER A 60 -26.11 18.92 -16.35
C SER A 60 -24.86 19.46 -15.64
N ALA A 61 -24.75 20.78 -15.49
CA ALA A 61 -23.64 21.41 -14.77
C ALA A 61 -23.75 21.14 -13.26
N ALA A 62 -24.95 21.24 -12.69
CA ALA A 62 -25.21 20.92 -11.28
C ALA A 62 -24.95 19.44 -10.97
N LEU A 63 -25.39 18.52 -11.84
CA LEU A 63 -25.11 17.09 -11.73
C LEU A 63 -23.62 16.80 -11.83
N ALA A 64 -22.91 17.45 -12.76
CA ALA A 64 -21.46 17.31 -12.88
C ALA A 64 -20.73 17.79 -11.61
N ALA A 65 -21.13 18.95 -11.07
CA ALA A 65 -20.57 19.48 -9.82
C ALA A 65 -20.87 18.57 -8.62
N ALA A 66 -22.10 18.05 -8.52
CA ALA A 66 -22.49 17.10 -7.47
C ALA A 66 -21.69 15.79 -7.56
N ASN A 67 -21.56 15.22 -8.77
CA ASN A 67 -20.77 14.01 -8.99
C ASN A 67 -19.28 14.23 -8.67
N GLN A 68 -18.72 15.41 -9.02
CA GLN A 68 -17.37 15.78 -8.61
C GLN A 68 -17.22 15.82 -7.10
N ARG A 69 -18.20 16.41 -6.39
CA ARG A 69 -18.18 16.48 -4.93
C ARG A 69 -18.31 15.09 -4.28
N ILE A 70 -19.18 14.23 -4.82
CA ILE A 70 -19.31 12.84 -4.36
C ILE A 70 -17.98 12.11 -4.52
N GLN A 71 -17.34 12.22 -5.69
CA GLN A 71 -16.05 11.58 -5.94
C GLN A 71 -14.94 12.09 -5.01
N GLU A 72 -14.93 13.39 -4.71
CA GLU A 72 -14.00 13.99 -3.75
C GLU A 72 -14.20 13.41 -2.34
N LEU A 73 -15.46 13.34 -1.87
CA LEU A 73 -15.81 12.77 -0.57
C LEU A 73 -15.50 11.27 -0.49
N GLU A 74 -15.77 10.52 -1.55
CA GLU A 74 -15.41 9.10 -1.63
C GLU A 74 -13.89 8.90 -1.50
N ASN A 75 -13.10 9.74 -2.16
CA ASN A 75 -11.64 9.74 -2.03
C ASN A 75 -11.21 10.06 -0.59
N GLU A 76 -11.79 11.09 0.03
CA GLU A 76 -11.50 11.44 1.43
C GLU A 76 -11.82 10.28 2.39
N VAL A 77 -12.98 9.64 2.24
CA VAL A 77 -13.38 8.50 3.09
C VAL A 77 -12.42 7.32 2.91
N LYS A 78 -12.05 6.97 1.67
CA LYS A 78 -11.06 5.91 1.39
C LYS A 78 -9.73 6.21 2.08
N ILE A 79 -9.23 7.44 1.93
CA ILE A 79 -7.98 7.88 2.53
C ILE A 79 -8.05 7.80 4.06
N LEU A 80 -9.12 8.33 4.68
CA LEU A 80 -9.27 8.36 6.13
C LEU A 80 -9.35 6.95 6.73
N ARG A 81 -10.10 6.04 6.11
CA ARG A 81 -10.16 4.64 6.55
C ARG A 81 -8.79 3.99 6.56
N LYS A 82 -8.00 4.21 5.51
CA LYS A 82 -6.66 3.61 5.39
C LYS A 82 -5.64 4.28 6.30
N ALA A 83 -5.72 5.59 6.47
CA ALA A 83 -4.88 6.33 7.41
C ALA A 83 -5.16 5.90 8.86
N ALA A 84 -6.43 5.69 9.24
CA ALA A 84 -6.80 5.18 10.55
C ALA A 84 -6.18 3.80 10.82
N ALA A 85 -6.31 2.86 9.87
CA ALA A 85 -5.67 1.54 9.97
C ALA A 85 -4.14 1.64 10.11
N ALA A 86 -3.51 2.59 9.41
CA ALA A 86 -2.06 2.80 9.49
C ALA A 86 -1.59 3.34 10.86
N VAL A 87 -2.45 4.06 11.58
CA VAL A 87 -2.17 4.58 12.92
C VAL A 87 -2.31 3.48 13.97
N GLU A 88 -3.28 2.58 13.83
CA GLU A 88 -3.48 1.46 14.78
C GLU A 88 -2.31 0.48 14.80
N GLU A 89 -1.66 0.21 13.65
CA GLU A 89 -0.61 -0.81 13.55
C GLU A 89 0.85 -0.29 13.71
N VAL A 90 1.08 1.01 13.97
CA VAL A 90 2.41 1.64 13.95
C VAL A 90 3.18 1.26 12.67
N VAL A 91 2.64 1.69 11.52
CA VAL A 91 3.17 1.29 10.21
C VAL A 91 4.52 1.98 9.92
N PRO A 92 5.60 1.22 9.62
CA PRO A 92 6.90 1.78 9.24
C PRO A 92 6.81 2.68 8.00
N PRO A 93 7.66 3.71 7.85
CA PRO A 93 7.58 4.66 6.73
C PRO A 93 7.56 4.01 5.34
N LYS A 94 8.27 2.88 5.15
CA LYS A 94 8.28 2.15 3.88
C LYS A 94 6.91 1.55 3.53
N ARG A 95 6.20 1.03 4.53
CA ARG A 95 4.90 0.40 4.34
C ARG A 95 3.80 1.44 4.08
N ARG A 96 4.00 2.71 4.48
CA ARG A 96 3.11 3.81 4.07
C ARG A 96 3.09 4.03 2.55
N PHE A 97 4.21 3.79 1.85
CA PHE A 97 4.22 3.85 0.38
C PHE A 97 3.38 2.74 -0.25
N GLU A 98 3.28 1.58 0.40
CA GLU A 98 2.44 0.47 -0.05
C GLU A 98 0.95 0.80 0.12
N LEU A 99 0.57 1.47 1.22
CA LEU A 99 -0.78 2.00 1.37
C LEU A 99 -1.14 3.03 0.30
N VAL A 100 -0.17 3.86 -0.12
CA VAL A 100 -0.35 4.78 -1.25
C VAL A 100 -0.57 4.03 -2.56
N THR A 101 0.18 2.93 -2.82
CA THR A 101 -0.06 2.10 -4.02
C THR A 101 -1.47 1.51 -4.01
N GLU A 102 -1.90 0.95 -2.88
CA GLU A 102 -3.23 0.34 -2.78
C GLU A 102 -4.35 1.38 -2.95
N LEU A 103 -4.20 2.61 -2.40
CA LEU A 103 -5.15 3.71 -2.65
C LEU A 103 -5.17 4.12 -4.12
N ALA A 104 -4.02 4.14 -4.79
CA ALA A 104 -3.94 4.47 -6.20
C ALA A 104 -4.65 3.40 -7.06
N ASP A 105 -4.55 2.13 -6.69
CA ASP A 105 -5.26 1.02 -7.35
C ASP A 105 -6.79 1.12 -7.14
N GLU A 106 -7.23 1.67 -6.00
CA GLU A 106 -8.64 2.02 -5.72
C GLU A 106 -9.12 3.30 -6.43
N GLY A 107 -8.28 3.92 -7.26
CA GLY A 107 -8.60 5.12 -8.05
C GLY A 107 -8.40 6.45 -7.31
N VAL A 108 -7.84 6.43 -6.09
CA VAL A 108 -7.59 7.65 -5.33
C VAL A 108 -6.34 8.37 -5.87
N PRO A 109 -6.39 9.70 -6.06
CA PRO A 109 -5.23 10.46 -6.51
C PRO A 109 -4.02 10.33 -5.56
N VAL A 110 -2.88 9.89 -6.09
CA VAL A 110 -1.61 9.71 -5.35
C VAL A 110 -1.24 10.95 -4.52
N LYS A 111 -1.51 12.16 -5.05
CA LYS A 111 -1.24 13.41 -4.33
C LYS A 111 -2.01 13.49 -3.00
N GLN A 112 -3.30 13.16 -3.00
CA GLN A 112 -4.13 13.20 -1.80
C GLN A 112 -3.70 12.12 -0.82
N SER A 113 -3.46 10.90 -1.31
CA SER A 113 -2.98 9.77 -0.50
C SER A 113 -1.65 10.06 0.20
N CYS A 114 -0.67 10.62 -0.51
CA CYS A 114 0.63 10.97 0.06
C CYS A 114 0.52 12.04 1.16
N LEU A 115 -0.30 13.07 0.94
CA LEU A 115 -0.52 14.15 1.91
C LEU A 115 -1.10 13.60 3.21
N ALA A 116 -2.14 12.78 3.12
CA ALA A 116 -2.81 12.23 4.29
C ALA A 116 -1.95 11.21 5.06
N LEU A 117 -1.13 10.43 4.38
CA LEU A 117 -0.23 9.46 5.02
C LEU A 117 1.11 10.08 5.47
N GLY A 118 1.30 11.39 5.24
CA GLY A 118 2.50 12.12 5.65
C GLY A 118 3.78 11.64 4.95
N VAL A 119 3.69 11.29 3.67
CA VAL A 119 4.83 10.85 2.85
C VAL A 119 5.03 11.74 1.63
N SER A 120 6.26 11.84 1.12
CA SER A 120 6.54 12.66 -0.05
C SER A 120 6.16 11.94 -1.35
N ARG A 121 5.61 12.69 -2.32
CA ARG A 121 5.29 12.17 -3.66
C ARG A 121 6.54 11.68 -4.39
N SER A 122 7.65 12.43 -4.29
CA SER A 122 8.93 12.04 -4.89
C SER A 122 9.45 10.74 -4.28
N GLY A 123 9.38 10.60 -2.96
CA GLY A 123 9.76 9.37 -2.26
C GLY A 123 8.91 8.17 -2.64
N TYR A 124 7.60 8.37 -2.87
CA TYR A 124 6.72 7.32 -3.37
C TYR A 124 7.15 6.81 -4.75
N TYR A 125 7.35 7.72 -5.72
CA TYR A 125 7.74 7.31 -7.06
C TYR A 125 9.15 6.71 -7.11
N ASP A 126 10.10 7.25 -6.32
CA ASP A 126 11.43 6.66 -6.19
C ASP A 126 11.37 5.26 -5.56
N ALA A 127 10.59 5.08 -4.49
CA ALA A 127 10.42 3.77 -3.85
C ALA A 127 9.76 2.74 -4.79
N ARG A 128 8.80 3.18 -5.63
CA ARG A 128 8.09 2.32 -6.57
C ARG A 128 8.98 1.82 -7.72
N SER A 129 9.91 2.63 -8.19
CA SER A 129 10.84 2.25 -9.27
C SER A 129 12.14 1.62 -8.76
N ARG A 130 12.42 1.72 -7.45
CA ARG A 130 13.68 1.25 -6.87
C ARG A 130 13.81 -0.28 -6.98
N PRO A 131 14.90 -0.80 -7.58
CA PRO A 131 15.13 -2.23 -7.63
C PRO A 131 15.38 -2.80 -6.23
N PRO A 132 15.12 -4.10 -6.01
CA PRO A 132 15.39 -4.74 -4.74
C PRO A 132 16.89 -4.68 -4.42
N SER A 133 17.21 -4.29 -3.18
CA SER A 133 18.61 -4.25 -2.72
C SER A 133 19.27 -5.64 -2.79
N ALA A 134 20.59 -5.69 -2.95
CA ALA A 134 21.35 -6.94 -2.93
C ALA A 134 21.05 -7.80 -1.68
N ARG A 135 20.83 -7.17 -0.51
CA ARG A 135 20.41 -7.84 0.71
C ARG A 135 19.02 -8.48 0.59
N ALA A 136 18.07 -7.77 -0.01
CA ALA A 136 16.72 -8.29 -0.22
C ALA A 136 16.73 -9.49 -1.17
N ILE A 137 17.50 -9.40 -2.27
CA ILE A 137 17.71 -10.51 -3.21
C ILE A 137 18.33 -11.71 -2.49
N ARG A 138 19.42 -11.48 -1.74
CA ARG A 138 20.08 -12.55 -0.97
C ARG A 138 19.14 -13.18 0.05
N HIS A 139 18.33 -12.38 0.75
CA HIS A 139 17.36 -12.89 1.71
C HIS A 139 16.27 -13.71 1.03
N ALA A 140 15.75 -13.28 -0.12
CA ALA A 140 14.75 -14.06 -0.87
C ALA A 140 15.31 -15.42 -1.30
N TRP A 141 16.51 -15.44 -1.89
CA TRP A 141 17.20 -16.68 -2.27
C TRP A 141 17.49 -17.59 -1.06
N LEU A 142 18.02 -17.04 0.04
CA LEU A 142 18.26 -17.81 1.26
C LEU A 142 16.96 -18.36 1.85
N THR A 143 15.86 -17.61 1.74
CA THR A 143 14.57 -18.03 2.27
C THR A 143 14.04 -19.24 1.52
N ASP A 144 14.16 -19.24 0.20
CA ASP A 144 13.81 -20.39 -0.65
C ASP A 144 14.65 -21.62 -0.30
N LEU A 145 15.98 -21.47 -0.23
CA LEU A 145 16.89 -22.55 0.14
C LEU A 145 16.66 -23.09 1.56
N ILE A 146 16.35 -22.21 2.52
CA ILE A 146 15.96 -22.62 3.88
C ILE A 146 14.70 -23.48 3.84
N GLY A 147 13.72 -23.13 3.00
CA GLY A 147 12.50 -23.90 2.79
C GLY A 147 12.78 -25.28 2.23
N THR A 148 13.64 -25.40 1.21
CA THR A 148 14.00 -26.69 0.62
C THR A 148 14.73 -27.60 1.61
N VAL A 149 15.70 -27.06 2.36
CA VAL A 149 16.41 -27.77 3.43
C VAL A 149 15.45 -28.24 4.52
N HIS A 150 14.55 -27.36 4.97
CA HIS A 150 13.56 -27.70 5.99
C HIS A 150 12.64 -28.83 5.53
N GLN A 151 12.16 -28.76 4.29
CA GLN A 151 11.32 -29.82 3.71
C GLN A 151 12.08 -31.14 3.54
N ALA A 152 13.32 -31.11 3.06
CA ALA A 152 14.18 -32.30 2.94
C ALA A 152 14.42 -32.97 4.30
N SER A 153 14.54 -32.17 5.37
CA SER A 153 14.65 -32.66 6.76
C SER A 153 13.33 -33.17 7.36
N ARG A 154 12.25 -33.28 6.56
CA ARG A 154 10.88 -33.59 7.01
C ARG A 154 10.43 -32.67 8.13
N GLN A 155 10.74 -31.38 7.99
CA GLN A 155 10.35 -30.34 8.94
C GLN A 155 10.95 -30.49 10.35
N THR A 156 11.97 -31.34 10.51
CA THR A 156 12.58 -31.59 11.82
C THR A 156 13.59 -30.51 12.18
N TYR A 157 14.26 -29.91 11.19
CA TYR A 157 15.36 -28.98 11.44
C TYR A 157 14.85 -27.60 11.84
N GLY A 158 15.31 -27.15 13.02
CA GLY A 158 15.19 -25.76 13.45
C GLY A 158 16.36 -24.90 12.97
N SER A 159 16.33 -23.61 13.29
CA SER A 159 17.34 -22.65 12.82
C SER A 159 18.80 -23.04 13.09
N PRO A 160 19.18 -23.71 14.21
CA PRO A 160 20.57 -24.13 14.40
C PRO A 160 21.01 -25.24 13.43
N ARG A 161 20.10 -26.18 13.11
CA ARG A 161 20.41 -27.31 12.20
C ARG A 161 20.41 -26.88 10.75
N VAL A 162 19.44 -26.05 10.36
CA VAL A 162 19.41 -25.44 9.02
C VAL A 162 20.67 -24.59 8.81
N HIS A 163 21.09 -23.81 9.81
CA HIS A 163 22.33 -23.04 9.73
C HIS A 163 23.56 -23.92 9.53
N ALA A 164 23.66 -25.03 10.27
CA ALA A 164 24.76 -25.98 10.12
C ALA A 164 24.78 -26.57 8.69
N GLU A 165 23.63 -26.93 8.13
CA GLU A 165 23.53 -27.47 6.77
C GLU A 165 23.91 -26.43 5.71
N LEU A 166 23.44 -25.19 5.84
CA LEU A 166 23.81 -24.10 4.92
C LEU A 166 25.32 -23.84 4.92
N VAL A 167 25.98 -23.92 6.08
CA VAL A 167 27.42 -23.67 6.20
C VAL A 167 28.24 -24.89 5.77
N GLN A 168 27.88 -26.10 6.21
CA GLN A 168 28.70 -27.29 6.02
C GLN A 168 28.46 -27.98 4.68
N VAL A 169 27.21 -28.04 4.22
CA VAL A 169 26.82 -28.75 2.98
C VAL A 169 26.82 -27.77 1.81
N HIS A 170 26.14 -26.64 1.96
CA HIS A 170 26.02 -25.65 0.88
C HIS A 170 27.17 -24.64 0.83
N GLN A 171 28.08 -24.65 1.82
CA GLN A 171 29.24 -23.74 1.89
C GLN A 171 28.87 -22.25 1.84
N ILE A 172 27.72 -21.88 2.40
CA ILE A 172 27.22 -20.50 2.39
C ILE A 172 27.50 -19.83 3.74
N THR A 173 28.22 -18.71 3.72
CA THR A 173 28.41 -17.88 4.92
C THR A 173 27.14 -17.10 5.26
N VAL A 174 26.48 -17.49 6.36
CA VAL A 174 25.29 -16.84 6.92
C VAL A 174 25.35 -16.86 8.44
N GLY A 175 24.85 -15.80 9.09
CA GLY A 175 24.71 -15.78 10.55
C GLY A 175 23.48 -16.58 11.03
N CYS A 176 23.60 -17.27 12.16
CA CYS A 176 22.52 -18.06 12.75
C CYS A 176 21.24 -17.22 13.01
N ASN A 177 21.39 -15.96 13.44
CA ASN A 177 20.28 -15.03 13.65
C ASN A 177 19.55 -14.66 12.35
N THR A 178 20.26 -14.60 11.23
CA THR A 178 19.66 -14.38 9.92
C THR A 178 18.79 -15.57 9.53
N VAL A 179 19.31 -16.79 9.68
CA VAL A 179 18.53 -18.02 9.43
C VAL A 179 17.29 -18.07 10.32
N ALA A 180 17.45 -17.82 11.62
CA ALA A 180 16.34 -17.80 12.58
C ALA A 180 15.30 -16.71 12.27
N MET A 181 15.73 -15.55 11.78
CA MET A 181 14.82 -14.49 11.34
C MET A 181 14.05 -14.90 10.07
N LEU A 182 14.73 -15.46 9.07
CA LEU A 182 14.10 -15.88 7.81
C LEU A 182 13.12 -17.03 8.02
N MET A 183 13.49 -18.04 8.83
CA MET A 183 12.57 -19.12 9.21
C MET A 183 11.33 -18.58 9.90
N ARG A 184 11.47 -17.67 10.88
CA ARG A 184 10.33 -17.05 11.56
C ARG A 184 9.42 -16.29 10.60
N ARG A 185 9.99 -15.55 9.64
CA ARG A 185 9.21 -14.82 8.62
C ARG A 185 8.40 -15.75 7.71
N GLN A 186 8.86 -16.97 7.48
CA GLN A 186 8.11 -18.00 6.74
C GLN A 186 7.23 -18.89 7.64
N GLY A 187 7.21 -18.68 8.95
CA GLY A 187 6.47 -19.56 9.87
C GLY A 187 7.10 -20.95 10.03
N LEU A 188 8.36 -21.13 9.61
CA LEU A 188 9.07 -22.40 9.75
C LEU A 188 9.62 -22.54 11.18
N SER A 189 9.39 -23.71 11.77
CA SER A 189 9.97 -24.11 13.04
C SER A 189 10.47 -25.55 12.96
N GLY A 190 11.48 -25.86 13.77
CA GLY A 190 11.93 -27.25 13.92
C GLY A 190 11.15 -27.96 15.01
N LEU A 191 11.33 -29.28 15.10
CA LEU A 191 10.74 -30.08 16.16
C LEU A 191 11.20 -29.55 17.53
N PRO A 192 10.29 -29.38 18.51
CA PRO A 192 10.65 -28.87 19.83
C PRO A 192 11.73 -29.74 20.46
N LEU A 193 12.74 -29.10 21.05
CA LEU A 193 13.74 -29.83 21.82
C LEU A 193 13.05 -30.49 23.02
N ARG A 194 13.44 -31.74 23.32
CA ARG A 194 12.99 -32.43 24.54
C ARG A 194 13.30 -31.52 25.74
N ARG A 195 12.27 -31.18 26.53
CA ARG A 195 12.44 -30.39 27.76
C ARG A 195 13.47 -31.11 28.63
N ARG A 196 14.57 -30.42 28.96
CA ARG A 196 15.51 -30.94 29.96
C ARG A 196 14.76 -31.05 31.29
N ALA A 197 14.86 -32.19 31.96
CA ALA A 197 14.29 -32.35 33.28
C ALA A 197 14.83 -31.23 34.19
N LYS A 198 13.93 -30.57 34.93
CA LYS A 198 14.38 -29.63 35.97
C LYS A 198 15.21 -30.43 36.95
N ARG A 199 16.43 -29.99 37.26
CA ARG A 199 17.18 -30.56 38.38
C ARG A 199 16.33 -30.31 39.63
N ALA A 200 15.98 -31.37 40.34
CA ALA A 200 15.37 -31.22 41.66
C ALA A 200 16.34 -30.38 42.51
N PRO A 201 15.86 -29.37 43.25
CA PRO A 201 16.71 -28.67 44.21
C PRO A 201 17.29 -29.73 45.16
N ALA A 202 18.57 -29.60 45.49
CA ALA A 202 19.16 -30.45 46.53
C ALA A 202 18.30 -30.28 47.78
N SER A 203 17.68 -31.36 48.26
CA SER A 203 16.92 -31.34 49.49
C SER A 203 17.85 -30.88 50.59
N THR A 204 17.47 -29.83 51.32
CA THR A 204 18.16 -29.46 52.55
C THR A 204 18.06 -30.67 53.48
N VAL A 205 19.18 -31.35 53.73
CA VAL A 205 19.22 -32.43 54.71
C VAL A 205 19.10 -31.75 56.07
N VAL A 206 17.87 -31.69 56.60
CA VAL A 206 17.64 -31.19 57.95
C VAL A 206 18.13 -32.29 58.89
N THR A 207 19.14 -31.97 59.70
CA THR A 207 19.58 -32.85 60.78
C THR A 207 18.44 -32.97 61.80
N ASP A 208 18.11 -34.20 62.20
CA ASP A 208 17.07 -34.42 63.20
C ASP A 208 17.58 -33.98 64.58
N LEU A 209 17.23 -32.75 64.97
CA LEU A 209 17.61 -32.18 66.26
C LEU A 209 16.97 -32.89 67.45
N VAL A 210 16.01 -33.79 67.22
CA VAL A 210 15.31 -34.57 68.25
C VAL A 210 15.90 -35.99 68.35
N ASN A 211 16.93 -36.32 67.56
CA ASN A 211 17.61 -37.63 67.57
C ASN A 211 16.65 -38.83 67.58
N ARG A 212 15.61 -38.82 66.74
CA ARG A 212 14.63 -39.91 66.68
C ARG A 212 15.27 -41.12 66.02
N ASN A 213 15.14 -42.27 66.67
CA ASN A 213 15.58 -43.53 66.11
C ASN A 213 14.48 -44.08 65.18
N PHE A 214 14.69 -43.98 63.87
CA PHE A 214 13.82 -44.56 62.85
C PHE A 214 14.24 -45.97 62.43
N HIS A 215 15.23 -46.57 63.09
CA HIS A 215 15.67 -47.94 62.81
C HIS A 215 14.60 -48.94 63.24
N ARG A 216 14.37 -49.96 62.42
CA ARG A 216 13.41 -51.04 62.70
C ARG A 216 13.99 -52.38 62.26
N ASP A 217 13.79 -53.39 63.10
CA ASP A 217 14.31 -54.74 62.88
C ASP A 217 13.43 -55.59 61.94
N GLY A 218 12.27 -55.08 61.53
CA GLY A 218 11.37 -55.79 60.61
C GLY A 218 10.20 -54.94 60.08
N PRO A 219 9.54 -55.42 59.02
CA PRO A 219 8.36 -54.76 58.45
C PRO A 219 7.17 -54.80 59.42
N ASN A 220 6.36 -53.74 59.44
CA ASN A 220 5.15 -53.58 60.27
C ASN A 220 5.34 -53.54 61.79
N LEU A 221 6.51 -53.11 62.28
CA LEU A 221 6.72 -52.77 63.69
C LEU A 221 6.66 -51.25 63.85
N LEU A 222 5.94 -50.75 64.87
CA LEU A 222 5.82 -49.31 65.23
C LEU A 222 6.83 -48.88 66.28
#